data_AF-A0A484ZQH3-F1
#
_entry.id   AF-A0A484ZQH3-F1
#
_cell.length_a   1.000
_cell.length_b   1.000
_cell.length_c   1.000
_cell.angle_alpha   90.00
_cell.angle_beta   90.00
_cell.angle_gamma   90.00
#
_symmetry.space_group_name_H-M   'P 1'
#
loop_
_entity.id
_entity.type
_entity.pdbx_description
1 polymer ?
#
loop_
_entity_poly.entity_id
_entity_poly.type
_entity_poly.pdbx_seq_one_letter_code
_entity_poly.pdbx_strand_id
1 'polypeptide(L)' 'MSLLLALIQGMVLAAIPAVGFALVFNVPVKALKYCALLGAIGYGTKTILM' A
#
# COMPACT_ATOMS: atom_id res chain seq x y z
N MET A 1 -12.94 -3.48 17.99
CA MET A 1 -12.92 -2.56 16.83
C MET A 1 -12.87 -3.39 15.57
N SER A 2 -13.86 -3.25 14.70
CA SER A 2 -14.18 -4.12 13.56
C SER A 2 -12.96 -4.41 12.68
N LEU A 3 -12.72 -5.68 12.36
CA LEU A 3 -11.59 -6.18 11.56
C LEU A 3 -11.41 -5.41 10.25
N LEU A 4 -12.52 -4.97 9.66
CA LEU A 4 -12.57 -4.11 8.47
C LEU A 4 -11.86 -2.76 8.64
N LEU A 5 -11.98 -2.15 9.82
CA LEU A 5 -11.39 -0.85 10.17
C LEU A 5 -9.87 -0.98 10.37
N ALA A 6 -9.42 -2.10 10.95
CA ALA A 6 -8.00 -2.44 11.05
C ALA A 6 -7.37 -2.71 9.68
N LEU A 7 -8.10 -3.40 8.78
CA LEU A 7 -7.65 -3.69 7.42
C LEU A 7 -7.44 -2.42 6.60
N ILE A 8 -8.41 -1.51 6.63
CA ILE A 8 -8.37 -0.24 5.89
C ILE A 8 -7.21 0.63 6.41
N GLN A 9 -7.07 0.75 7.73
CA GLN A 9 -5.97 1.51 8.33
C GLN A 9 -4.61 0.91 7.96
N GLY A 10 -4.52 -0.43 7.94
CA GLY A 10 -3.32 -1.15 7.51
C GLY A 10 -2.96 -0.96 6.04
N MET A 11 -3.95 -0.98 5.14
CA MET A 11 -3.74 -0.71 3.71
C MET A 11 -3.25 0.71 3.47
N VAL A 12 -3.81 1.71 4.16
CA VAL A 12 -3.39 3.10 4.04
C VAL A 12 -1.98 3.29 4.58
N LEU A 13 -1.65 2.70 5.73
CA LEU A 13 -0.28 2.76 6.27
C LEU A 13 0.74 2.01 5.41
N ALA A 14 0.34 0.93 4.71
CA ALA A 14 1.22 0.17 3.82
C ALA A 14 1.49 0.89 2.48
N ALA A 15 0.58 1.73 2.01
CA ALA A 15 0.78 2.53 0.80
C ALA A 15 1.86 3.61 1.00
N ILE A 16 2.01 4.16 2.21
CA ILE A 16 3.00 5.21 2.53
C ILE A 16 4.45 4.76 2.26
N PRO A 17 4.95 3.62 2.80
CA PRO A 17 6.31 3.16 2.51
C PRO A 17 6.47 2.73 1.05
N ALA A 18 5.43 2.17 0.41
CA ALA A 18 5.49 1.80 -1.01
C ALA A 18 5.71 3.03 -1.91
N VAL A 19 5.03 4.14 -1.61
CA VAL A 19 5.24 5.43 -2.30
C VAL A 19 6.58 6.06 -1.91
N GLY A 20 6.97 5.95 -0.64
CA GLY A 20 8.27 6.43 -0.15
C GLY A 20 9.45 5.79 -0.90
N PHE A 21 9.42 4.48 -1.09
CA PHE A 21 10.42 3.77 -1.92
C PHE A 21 10.37 4.23 -3.38
N ALA A 22 9.19 4.39 -3.96
CA ALA A 22 9.06 4.86 -5.35
C ALA A 22 9.64 6.29 -5.55
N LEU A 23 9.50 7.17 -4.54
CA LEU A 23 10.08 8.52 -4.56
C LEU A 23 11.61 8.49 -4.48
N VAL A 24 12.20 7.61 -3.66
CA VAL A 24 13.66 7.43 -3.57
C VAL A 24 14.25 7.00 -4.92
N PHE A 25 13.53 6.15 -5.67
CA PHE A 25 13.94 5.71 -7.01
C PHE A 25 13.55 6.67 -8.15
N ASN A 26 13.08 7.88 -7.84
CA ASN A 26 12.66 8.89 -8.83
C ASN A 26 11.64 8.37 -9.86
N VAL A 27 10.73 7.49 -9.44
CA VAL A 27 9.71 6.89 -10.32
C VAL A 27 8.77 7.97 -10.85
N PRO A 28 8.41 7.96 -12.15
CA PRO A 28 7.51 8.95 -12.73
C PRO A 28 6.15 8.94 -12.01
N VAL A 29 5.58 10.13 -11.78
CA VAL A 29 4.31 10.34 -11.05
C VAL A 29 3.13 9.50 -11.57
N LYS A 30 3.16 9.11 -12.86
CA LYS A 30 2.19 8.19 -13.44
C LYS A 30 2.28 6.78 -12.85
N ALA A 31 3.50 6.26 -12.66
CA ALA A 31 3.77 4.95 -12.07
C ALA A 31 3.60 4.94 -10.54
N LEU A 32 3.78 6.09 -9.89
CA LEU A 32 3.63 6.24 -8.44
C LEU A 32 2.22 5.89 -7.93
N LYS A 33 1.18 6.16 -8.72
CA LYS A 33 -0.21 5.72 -8.44
C LYS A 33 -0.34 4.20 -8.43
N TYR A 34 0.33 3.51 -9.36
CA TYR A 34 0.35 2.05 -9.42
C TYR A 34 1.16 1.45 -8.26
N CYS A 35 2.24 2.09 -7.83
CA CYS A 35 3.00 1.66 -6.64
C CYS A 35 2.17 1.75 -5.35
N ALA A 36 1.39 2.83 -5.16
CA ALA A 36 0.47 2.94 -4.02
C ALA A 36 -0.62 1.85 -4.06
N LEU A 37 -1.18 1.59 -5.25
CA LEU A 37 -2.21 0.60 -5.46
C LEU A 37 -1.68 -0.82 -5.21
N LEU A 38 -0.49 -1.14 -5.72
CA LEU A 38 0.20 -2.42 -5.49
C LEU A 38 0.59 -2.61 -4.02
N GLY A 39 1.00 -1.55 -3.31
CA GLY A 39 1.27 -1.60 -1.87
C GLY A 39 0.02 -1.89 -1.03
N ALA A 40 -1.11 -1.26 -1.37
CA ALA A 40 -2.40 -1.56 -0.73
C ALA A 40 -2.89 -2.97 -1.05
N ILE A 41 -2.78 -3.41 -2.31
CA ILE A 41 -3.11 -4.77 -2.73
C ILE A 41 -2.22 -5.78 -2.00
N GLY A 42 -0.91 -5.58 -1.95
CA GLY A 42 0.03 -6.45 -1.27
C GLY A 42 -0.28 -6.61 0.23
N TYR A 43 -0.70 -5.55 0.90
CA TYR A 43 -1.22 -5.63 2.27
C TYR A 43 -2.51 -6.46 2.33
N GLY A 44 -3.47 -6.20 1.45
CA GLY A 44 -4.72 -6.98 1.37
C GLY A 44 -4.46 -8.48 1.16
N THR A 45 -3.62 -8.84 0.20
CA THR A 45 -3.28 -10.25 -0.08
C THR A 45 -2.55 -10.88 1.11
N LYS A 46 -1.61 -10.16 1.75
CA LYS A 46 -0.95 -10.65 2.96
C LYS A 46 -1.96 -10.91 4.08
N THR A 47 -2.94 -10.03 4.27
CA THR A 47 -3.89 -10.16 5.38
C THR A 47 -4.98 -11.20 5.14
N ILE A 48 -5.15 -11.66 3.89
CA ILE A 48 -6.10 -12.71 3.51
C ILE A 48 -5.40 -14.08 3.44
N LEU A 49 -4.16 -14.12 2.96
CA LEU A 49 -3.40 -15.36 2.71
C LEU A 49 -2.61 -15.84 3.94
N MET A 50 -2.47 -14.99 4.97
CA MET A 50 -1.72 -15.22 6.21
C MET A 50 -2.67 -15.18 7.39
#